data_AF-A0A8I5ZLH9-F1
#
_entry.id   AF-A0A8I5ZLH9-F1
#
_cell.length_a   1.000
_cell.length_b   1.000
_cell.length_c   1.000
_cell.angle_alpha   90.00
_cell.angle_beta   90.00
_cell.angle_gamma   90.00
#
_symmetry.space_group_name_H-M   'P 1'
#
loop_
_entity.id
_entity.type
_entity.pdbx_description
1 polymer ?
#
loop_
_entity_poly.entity_id
_entity_poly.type
_entity_poly.pdbx_seq_one_letter_code
_entity_poly.pdbx_strand_id
1 'polypeptide(L)'
;MHICGVYVCLYYFFSKAVAGLLNNLFSYRLETPQLTLTELQILLKQMCTLPCTIHQIDEVKDVLQQVETYQIETREALTSLPYSLEILQSLMEKGQQLRVEVPEAHQLEELLEQAQWLDQVKQALAPSGQKHSLVIMKKLLVMGTKLASSPSVNKARAELQELLTIAERWEEKALFCLDARMVITTP
;
A
#
# COMPACT_ATOMS: atom_id res chain seq x y z
N MET A 1 -4.07 -33.91 -49.07
CA MET A 1 -5.12 -33.42 -48.16
C MET A 1 -4.86 -33.68 -46.67
N HIS A 2 -3.83 -34.42 -46.24
CA HIS A 2 -3.58 -34.70 -44.81
C HIS A 2 -2.94 -33.55 -44.00
N ILE A 3 -2.19 -32.65 -44.65
CA ILE A 3 -1.44 -31.59 -43.96
C ILE A 3 -2.37 -30.49 -43.41
N CYS A 4 -3.49 -30.22 -44.08
CA CYS A 4 -4.49 -29.24 -43.64
C CYS A 4 -5.21 -29.69 -42.35
N GLY A 5 -5.54 -30.98 -42.23
CA GLY A 5 -6.25 -31.51 -41.06
C GLY A 5 -5.43 -31.48 -39.77
N VAL A 6 -4.11 -31.72 -39.87
CA VAL A 6 -3.19 -31.66 -38.73
C VAL A 6 -2.99 -30.23 -38.25
N TYR A 7 -2.86 -29.26 -39.17
CA TYR A 7 -2.75 -27.83 -38.83
C TYR A 7 -4.01 -27.30 -38.15
N VAL A 8 -5.19 -27.67 -38.65
CA VAL A 8 -6.47 -27.26 -38.05
C VAL A 8 -6.65 -27.90 -36.67
N CYS A 9 -6.28 -29.17 -36.49
CA CYS A 9 -6.33 -29.83 -35.18
C CYS A 9 -5.36 -29.21 -34.18
N LEU A 10 -4.12 -28.90 -34.58
CA LEU A 10 -3.14 -28.21 -33.73
C LEU A 10 -3.63 -26.81 -33.36
N TYR A 11 -4.20 -26.06 -34.30
CA TYR A 11 -4.81 -24.75 -34.03
C TYR A 11 -5.95 -24.83 -33.02
N TYR A 12 -6.83 -25.81 -33.20
CA TYR A 12 -7.99 -25.99 -32.33
C TYR A 12 -7.58 -26.47 -30.92
N PHE A 13 -6.56 -27.33 -30.84
CA PHE A 13 -6.02 -27.79 -29.56
C PHE A 13 -5.28 -26.68 -28.82
N PHE A 14 -4.49 -25.87 -29.54
CA PHE A 14 -3.81 -24.71 -28.97
C PHE A 14 -4.81 -23.64 -28.52
N SER A 15 -5.85 -23.38 -29.32
CA SER A 15 -6.95 -22.47 -28.97
C SER A 15 -7.71 -22.95 -27.72
N LYS A 16 -8.03 -24.24 -27.61
CA LYS A 16 -8.67 -24.80 -26.41
C LYS A 16 -7.75 -24.82 -25.19
N ALA A 17 -6.46 -25.06 -25.37
CA ALA A 17 -5.48 -25.03 -24.28
C ALA A 17 -5.31 -23.60 -23.74
N VAL A 18 -5.18 -22.61 -24.62
CA VAL A 18 -5.12 -21.19 -24.25
C VAL A 18 -6.43 -20.74 -23.61
N ALA A 19 -7.59 -21.06 -24.20
CA ALA A 19 -8.89 -20.75 -23.60
C ALA A 19 -9.06 -21.44 -22.23
N GLY A 20 -8.56 -22.66 -22.06
CA GLY A 20 -8.57 -23.38 -20.79
C GLY A 20 -7.65 -22.75 -19.75
N LEU A 21 -6.48 -22.25 -20.14
CA LEU A 21 -5.59 -21.50 -19.25
C LEU A 21 -6.21 -20.16 -18.84
N LEU A 22 -6.80 -19.42 -19.79
CA LEU A 22 -7.52 -18.17 -19.51
C LEU A 22 -8.71 -18.43 -18.58
N ASN A 23 -9.51 -19.45 -18.87
CA ASN A 23 -10.63 -19.80 -18.01
C ASN A 23 -10.17 -20.23 -16.61
N ASN A 24 -9.00 -20.86 -16.45
CA ASN A 24 -8.46 -21.14 -15.11
C ASN A 24 -7.89 -19.90 -14.40
N LEU A 25 -7.31 -18.95 -15.15
CA LEU A 25 -6.82 -17.66 -14.63
C LEU A 25 -7.97 -16.74 -14.19
N PHE A 26 -9.03 -16.65 -14.99
CA PHE A 26 -10.17 -15.77 -14.73
C PHE A 26 -11.28 -16.44 -13.88
N SER A 27 -11.49 -17.75 -14.00
CA SER A 27 -12.58 -18.50 -13.32
C SER A 27 -12.19 -19.22 -12.03
N TYR A 28 -11.33 -18.62 -11.21
CA TYR A 28 -11.17 -18.93 -9.77
C TYR A 28 -10.43 -20.23 -9.39
N ARG A 29 -9.55 -20.82 -10.21
CA ARG A 29 -8.90 -22.12 -9.88
C ARG A 29 -7.38 -22.14 -9.84
N LEU A 30 -6.72 -21.00 -9.79
CA LEU A 30 -5.34 -20.93 -9.32
C LEU A 30 -5.33 -20.19 -7.98
N GLU A 31 -4.86 -20.87 -6.95
CA GLU A 31 -4.27 -20.24 -5.76
C GLU A 31 -3.03 -19.47 -6.25
N THR A 32 -3.27 -18.27 -6.79
CA THR A 32 -2.35 -17.19 -7.16
C THR A 32 -1.08 -17.56 -7.95
N PRO A 33 -1.09 -17.41 -9.29
CA PRO A 33 0.07 -16.92 -10.02
C PRO A 33 -0.07 -15.39 -10.06
N GLN A 34 0.72 -14.67 -9.25
CA GLN A 34 0.83 -13.22 -9.32
C GLN A 34 1.39 -12.87 -10.71
N LEU A 35 0.50 -12.55 -11.65
CA LEU A 35 0.89 -12.04 -12.96
C LEU A 35 1.27 -10.57 -12.78
N THR A 36 2.43 -10.19 -13.28
CA THR A 36 2.83 -8.78 -13.38
C THR A 36 2.10 -8.11 -14.54
N LEU A 37 1.92 -6.79 -14.48
CA LEU A 37 1.32 -6.03 -15.59
C LEU A 37 2.01 -6.31 -16.93
N THR A 38 3.35 -6.42 -16.91
CA THR A 38 4.16 -6.72 -18.10
C THR A 38 3.80 -8.08 -18.70
N GLU A 39 3.64 -9.11 -17.87
CA GLU A 39 3.27 -10.45 -18.34
C GLU A 39 1.85 -10.47 -18.92
N LEU A 40 0.91 -9.73 -18.31
CA LEU A 40 -0.46 -9.59 -18.84
C LEU A 40 -0.46 -8.91 -20.22
N GLN A 41 0.34 -7.86 -20.42
CA GLN A 41 0.48 -7.20 -21.72
C GLN A 41 1.11 -8.10 -22.78
N ILE A 42 2.13 -8.88 -22.42
CA ILE A 42 2.76 -9.86 -23.32
C ILE A 42 1.76 -10.94 -23.72
N LEU A 43 0.98 -11.46 -22.76
CA LEU A 43 -0.03 -12.46 -22.99
C LEU A 43 -1.13 -11.96 -23.93
N LEU A 44 -1.62 -10.73 -23.72
CA LEU A 44 -2.59 -10.11 -24.62
C LEU A 44 -2.03 -9.95 -26.05
N LYS A 45 -0.78 -9.52 -26.17
CA LYS A 45 -0.12 -9.39 -27.48
C LYS A 45 0.01 -10.74 -28.18
N GLN A 46 0.42 -11.77 -27.45
CA GLN A 46 0.50 -13.14 -27.98
C GLN A 46 -0.87 -13.66 -28.41
N MET A 47 -1.93 -13.40 -27.65
CA MET A 47 -3.30 -13.77 -28.01
C MET A 47 -3.77 -13.09 -29.30
N CYS A 48 -3.49 -11.79 -29.46
CA CYS A 48 -3.82 -11.04 -30.68
C CYS A 48 -3.04 -11.50 -31.92
N THR A 49 -1.89 -12.16 -31.75
CA THR A 49 -1.09 -12.70 -32.88
C THR A 49 -1.57 -14.07 -33.38
N LEU A 50 -2.46 -14.73 -32.65
CA LEU A 50 -3.02 -16.01 -33.07
C LEU A 50 -4.20 -15.78 -34.02
N PRO A 51 -4.26 -16.47 -35.19
CA PRO A 51 -5.39 -16.40 -36.11
C PRO A 51 -6.56 -17.27 -35.64
N CYS A 52 -6.95 -17.12 -34.37
CA CYS A 52 -8.13 -17.74 -33.78
C CYS A 52 -8.94 -16.70 -33.00
N THR A 53 -10.27 -16.82 -33.04
CA THR A 53 -11.17 -15.97 -32.26
C THR A 53 -11.21 -16.47 -30.82
N ILE A 54 -10.56 -15.73 -29.92
CA ILE A 54 -10.60 -16.00 -28.48
C ILE A 54 -11.57 -15.00 -27.85
N HIS A 55 -12.73 -15.48 -27.40
CA HIS A 55 -13.79 -14.62 -26.83
C HIS A 55 -13.35 -13.90 -25.55
N GLN A 56 -12.37 -14.44 -24.84
CA GLN A 56 -11.82 -13.90 -23.60
C GLN A 56 -10.80 -12.77 -23.83
N ILE A 57 -10.48 -12.40 -25.08
CA ILE A 57 -9.57 -11.26 -25.35
C ILE A 57 -10.13 -9.96 -24.76
N ASP A 58 -11.44 -9.75 -24.87
CA ASP A 58 -12.06 -8.52 -24.37
C ASP A 58 -12.09 -8.49 -22.83
N GLU A 59 -12.23 -9.64 -22.17
CA GLU A 59 -12.11 -9.78 -20.71
C GLU A 59 -10.68 -9.44 -20.24
N VAL A 60 -9.66 -9.93 -20.94
CA VAL A 60 -8.24 -9.64 -20.63
C VAL A 60 -7.94 -8.15 -20.82
N LYS A 61 -8.49 -7.54 -21.86
CA LYS A 61 -8.36 -6.10 -22.11
C LYS A 61 -9.03 -5.26 -21.03
N ASP A 62 -10.22 -5.65 -20.59
CA ASP A 62 -10.93 -4.94 -19.52
C ASP A 62 -10.13 -4.97 -18.22
N VAL A 63 -9.58 -6.13 -17.84
CA VAL A 63 -8.68 -6.23 -16.67
C VAL A 63 -7.43 -5.37 -16.85
N LEU A 64 -6.80 -5.38 -18.03
CA LEU A 64 -5.65 -4.51 -18.30
C LEU A 64 -6.00 -3.03 -18.11
N GLN A 65 -7.15 -2.60 -18.65
CA GLN A 65 -7.62 -1.22 -18.54
C GLN A 65 -7.91 -0.82 -17.09
N GLN A 66 -8.47 -1.74 -16.29
CA GLN A 66 -8.68 -1.52 -14.86
C GLN A 66 -7.36 -1.33 -14.11
N VAL A 67 -6.34 -2.14 -14.42
CA VAL A 67 -5.00 -2.01 -13.81
C VAL A 67 -4.32 -0.70 -14.23
N GLU A 68 -4.41 -0.32 -15.50
CA GLU A 68 -3.85 0.95 -15.99
C GLU A 68 -4.53 2.16 -15.34
N THR A 69 -5.86 2.12 -15.22
CA THR A 69 -6.63 3.16 -14.52
C THR A 69 -6.19 3.27 -13.06
N TYR A 70 -6.05 2.13 -12.38
CA TYR A 70 -5.54 2.10 -11.01
C TYR A 70 -4.12 2.67 -10.89
N GLN A 71 -3.21 2.36 -11.83
CA GLN A 71 -1.87 2.93 -11.83
C GLN A 71 -1.88 4.45 -11.97
N ILE A 72 -2.74 4.99 -12.84
CA ILE A 72 -2.88 6.44 -13.03
C ILE A 72 -3.43 7.07 -11.74
N GLU A 73 -4.55 6.57 -11.21
CA GLU A 73 -5.15 7.08 -9.97
C GLU A 73 -4.16 7.01 -8.79
N THR A 74 -3.40 5.93 -8.68
CA THR A 74 -2.38 5.75 -7.64
C THR A 74 -1.26 6.78 -7.79
N ARG A 75 -0.73 6.96 -9.01
CA ARG A 75 0.34 7.93 -9.27
C ARG A 75 -0.10 9.36 -9.02
N GLU A 76 -1.34 9.70 -9.36
CA GLU A 76 -1.94 10.98 -9.03
C GLU A 76 -2.04 11.17 -7.51
N ALA A 77 -2.53 10.17 -6.78
CA ALA A 77 -2.61 10.22 -5.32
C ALA A 77 -1.22 10.32 -4.64
N LEU A 78 -0.18 9.69 -5.20
CA LEU A 78 1.20 9.79 -4.70
C LEU A 78 1.78 11.21 -4.85
N THR A 79 1.30 11.99 -5.81
CA THR A 79 1.78 13.37 -6.09
C THR A 79 0.91 14.45 -5.45
N SER A 80 -0.33 14.13 -5.06
CA SER A 80 -1.27 15.08 -4.45
C SER A 80 -1.04 15.21 -2.94
N LEU A 81 -0.35 16.28 -2.53
CA LEU A 81 -0.24 16.68 -1.11
C LEU A 81 -1.27 17.78 -0.75
N PRO A 82 -1.87 17.76 0.46
CA PRO A 82 -1.72 16.75 1.51
C PRO A 82 -2.47 15.46 1.19
N TYR A 83 -1.90 14.32 1.61
CA TYR A 83 -2.48 13.01 1.34
C TYR A 83 -3.82 12.82 2.06
N SER A 84 -4.86 12.45 1.31
CA SER A 84 -6.15 12.07 1.88
C SER A 84 -6.14 10.59 2.24
N LEU A 85 -6.27 10.27 3.53
CA LEU A 85 -6.30 8.89 4.03
C LEU A 85 -7.43 8.07 3.41
N GLU A 86 -8.60 8.67 3.19
CA GLU A 86 -9.75 8.02 2.57
C GLU A 86 -9.43 7.56 1.13
N ILE A 87 -8.77 8.42 0.36
CA ILE A 87 -8.38 8.12 -1.02
C ILE A 87 -7.33 7.00 -1.05
N LEU A 88 -6.30 7.09 -0.19
CA LEU A 88 -5.26 6.07 -0.11
C LEU A 88 -5.83 4.70 0.29
N GLN A 89 -6.76 4.66 1.26
CA GLN A 89 -7.43 3.42 1.67
C GLN A 89 -8.30 2.84 0.55
N SER A 90 -9.07 3.69 -0.16
CA SER A 90 -9.88 3.23 -1.29
C SER A 90 -9.02 2.64 -2.41
N LEU A 91 -7.87 3.26 -2.69
CA LEU A 91 -6.92 2.74 -3.67
C LEU A 91 -6.32 1.41 -3.20
N MET A 92 -5.95 1.27 -1.93
CA MET A 92 -5.47 -0.01 -1.39
C MET A 92 -6.50 -1.14 -1.55
N GLU A 93 -7.77 -0.86 -1.28
CA GLU A 93 -8.86 -1.84 -1.46
C GLU A 93 -9.04 -2.23 -2.94
N LYS A 94 -9.02 -1.24 -3.84
CA LYS A 94 -9.03 -1.49 -5.29
C LYS A 94 -7.83 -2.34 -5.70
N GLY A 95 -6.62 -2.03 -5.21
CA GLY A 95 -5.40 -2.78 -5.47
C GLY A 95 -5.47 -4.23 -5.02
N GLN A 96 -6.10 -4.54 -3.89
CA GLN A 96 -6.31 -5.92 -3.41
C GLN A 96 -7.31 -6.70 -4.27
N GLN A 97 -8.27 -6.02 -4.89
CA GLN A 97 -9.22 -6.63 -5.82
C GLN A 97 -8.55 -6.93 -7.18
N LEU A 98 -7.52 -6.17 -7.55
CA LEU A 98 -6.70 -6.44 -8.73
C LEU A 98 -5.83 -7.68 -8.47
N ARG A 99 -6.06 -8.75 -9.24
CA ARG A 99 -5.27 -10.00 -9.18
C ARG A 99 -3.90 -9.89 -9.86
N VAL A 100 -3.37 -8.68 -9.97
CA VAL A 100 -2.14 -8.34 -10.71
C VAL A 100 -1.21 -7.66 -9.74
N GLU A 101 0.05 -8.07 -9.73
CA GLU A 101 1.06 -7.42 -8.90
C GLU A 101 1.43 -6.07 -9.54
N VAL A 102 1.10 -4.99 -8.83
CA VAL A 102 1.37 -3.62 -9.25
C VAL A 102 2.42 -3.03 -8.31
N PRO A 103 3.63 -2.66 -8.79
CA PRO A 103 4.68 -2.15 -7.92
C PRO A 103 4.29 -0.86 -7.20
N GLU A 104 3.39 -0.05 -7.79
CA GLU A 104 2.83 1.13 -7.14
C GLU A 104 1.99 0.82 -5.89
N ALA A 105 1.48 -0.41 -5.74
CA ALA A 105 0.73 -0.82 -4.54
C ALA A 105 1.62 -0.85 -3.28
N HIS A 106 2.88 -1.26 -3.41
CA HIS A 106 3.81 -1.28 -2.27
C HIS A 106 4.20 0.15 -1.84
N GLN A 107 4.38 1.04 -2.83
CA GLN A 107 4.62 2.47 -2.56
C GLN A 107 3.41 3.13 -1.91
N LEU A 108 2.19 2.75 -2.32
CA LEU A 108 0.95 3.22 -1.73
C LEU A 108 0.79 2.77 -0.27
N GLU A 109 1.16 1.53 0.03
CA GLU A 109 1.16 0.97 1.40
C GLU A 109 2.10 1.76 2.32
N GLU A 110 3.37 1.95 1.91
CA GLU A 110 4.33 2.74 2.67
C GLU A 110 3.83 4.18 2.92
N LEU A 111 3.20 4.79 1.91
CA LEU A 111 2.66 6.14 2.02
C LEU A 111 1.46 6.20 2.98
N LEU A 112 0.59 5.20 2.95
CA LEU A 112 -0.56 5.10 3.85
C LEU A 112 -0.08 5.00 5.31
N GLU A 113 0.91 4.15 5.60
CA GLU A 113 1.48 4.04 6.94
C GLU A 113 2.08 5.38 7.41
N GLN A 114 2.81 6.08 6.53
CA GLN A 114 3.35 7.41 6.83
C GLN A 114 2.25 8.44 7.11
N ALA A 115 1.21 8.49 6.28
CA ALA A 115 0.11 9.44 6.43
C ALA A 115 -0.68 9.17 7.72
N GLN A 116 -0.96 7.90 8.04
CA GLN A 116 -1.64 7.51 9.28
C GLN A 116 -0.82 7.85 10.52
N TRP A 117 0.49 7.64 10.47
CA TRP A 117 1.38 8.01 11.57
C TRP A 117 1.44 9.52 11.76
N LEU A 118 1.57 10.29 10.67
CA LEU A 118 1.55 11.76 10.73
C LEU A 118 0.23 12.28 11.31
N ASP A 119 -0.89 11.66 10.97
CA ASP A 119 -2.19 12.01 11.53
C ASP A 119 -2.25 11.73 13.04
N GLN A 120 -1.78 10.55 13.47
CA GLN A 120 -1.66 10.22 14.90
C GLN A 120 -0.76 11.19 15.67
N VAL A 121 0.37 11.62 15.09
CA VAL A 121 1.24 12.64 15.69
C VAL A 121 0.50 13.97 15.80
N LYS A 122 -0.19 14.43 14.75
CA LYS A 122 -0.99 15.66 14.80
C LYS A 122 -2.08 15.60 15.87
N GLN A 123 -2.79 14.48 15.99
CA GLN A 123 -3.79 14.26 17.02
C GLN A 123 -3.18 14.28 18.42
N ALA A 124 -2.04 13.62 18.63
CA ALA A 124 -1.35 13.59 19.92
C ALA A 124 -0.79 14.96 20.35
N LEU A 125 -0.50 15.84 19.38
CA LEU A 125 -0.04 17.21 19.60
C LEU A 125 -1.19 18.24 19.64
N ALA A 126 -2.43 17.84 19.34
CA ALA A 126 -3.55 18.76 19.29
C ALA A 126 -3.90 19.30 20.68
N PRO A 127 -4.16 20.62 20.83
CA PRO A 127 -4.45 21.23 22.13
C PRO A 127 -5.80 20.78 22.74
N SER A 128 -6.71 20.26 21.92
CA SER A 128 -8.00 19.67 22.34
C SER A 128 -7.87 18.23 22.86
N GLY A 129 -6.70 17.62 22.70
CA GLY A 129 -6.37 16.26 23.12
C GLY A 129 -5.89 16.22 24.58
N GLN A 130 -6.84 15.92 25.46
CA GLN A 130 -6.67 15.53 26.86
C GLN A 130 -5.30 14.88 27.17
N LYS A 131 -4.42 15.59 27.89
CA LYS A 131 -3.20 15.08 28.56
C LYS A 131 -2.61 13.81 27.91
N HIS A 132 -2.15 13.91 26.66
CA HIS A 132 -1.49 12.77 26.04
C HIS A 132 -0.21 12.44 26.82
N SER A 133 -0.14 11.23 27.36
CA SER A 133 1.00 10.80 28.18
C SER A 133 2.28 10.79 27.36
N LEU A 134 3.41 11.11 28.00
CA LEU A 134 4.75 10.93 27.41
C LEU A 134 4.96 9.51 26.87
N VAL A 135 4.28 8.52 27.44
CA VAL A 135 4.27 7.14 26.96
C VAL A 135 3.75 7.04 25.53
N ILE A 136 2.70 7.79 25.18
CA ILE A 136 2.11 7.80 23.82
C ILE A 136 3.09 8.46 22.84
N MET A 137 3.67 9.60 23.21
CA MET A 137 4.66 10.29 22.38
C MET A 137 5.91 9.41 22.13
N LYS A 138 6.41 8.72 23.16
CA LYS A 138 7.51 7.74 23.03
C LYS A 138 7.13 6.59 22.10
N LYS A 139 5.91 6.06 22.21
CA LYS A 139 5.41 5.01 21.31
C LYS A 139 5.37 5.49 19.86
N LEU A 140 4.85 6.70 19.62
CA LEU A 140 4.79 7.29 18.27
C LEU A 140 6.19 7.48 17.69
N LEU A 141 7.18 7.88 18.49
CA LEU A 141 8.56 7.99 18.04
C LEU A 141 9.13 6.64 17.57
N VAL A 142 8.90 5.55 18.32
CA VAL A 142 9.32 4.19 17.96
C VAL A 142 8.56 3.65 16.74
N MET A 143 7.28 4.02 16.57
CA MET A 143 6.55 3.68 15.34
C MET A 143 7.19 4.39 14.14
N GLY A 144 7.54 5.67 14.29
CA GLY A 144 8.17 6.46 13.23
C GLY A 144 9.55 5.96 12.78
N THR A 145 10.26 5.18 13.60
CA THR A 145 11.56 4.59 13.18
C THR A 145 11.40 3.43 12.20
N LYS A 146 10.21 2.81 12.13
CA LYS A 146 9.93 1.66 11.26
C LYS A 146 9.41 2.07 9.88
N LEU A 147 8.96 3.32 9.74
CA LEU A 147 8.40 3.84 8.50
C LEU A 147 9.51 4.14 7.48
N ALA A 148 9.15 4.05 6.21
CA ALA A 148 9.99 4.51 5.12
C ALA A 148 10.40 5.99 5.31
N SER A 149 11.65 6.30 4.97
CA SER A 149 12.22 7.64 5.20
C SER A 149 11.60 8.65 4.24
N SER A 150 11.00 9.71 4.80
CA SER A 150 10.53 10.86 4.04
C SER A 150 10.80 12.17 4.78
N PRO A 151 10.93 13.31 4.07
CA PRO A 151 11.18 14.60 4.71
C PRO A 151 10.12 14.95 5.78
N SER A 152 8.85 14.65 5.49
CA SER A 152 7.72 14.89 6.40
C SER A 152 7.82 14.03 7.67
N VAL A 153 8.14 12.74 7.53
CA VAL A 153 8.32 11.83 8.69
C VAL A 153 9.53 12.25 9.52
N ASN A 154 10.66 12.55 8.88
CA ASN A 154 11.88 12.96 9.58
C ASN A 154 11.68 14.26 10.37
N LYS A 155 10.99 15.23 9.77
CA LYS A 155 10.66 16.49 10.44
C LYS A 155 9.76 16.26 11.66
N ALA A 156 8.65 15.53 11.50
CA ALA A 156 7.73 15.25 12.60
C ALA A 156 8.39 14.43 13.72
N ARG A 157 9.32 13.52 13.39
CA ARG A 157 10.10 12.77 14.39
C ARG A 157 11.04 13.68 15.17
N ALA A 158 11.72 14.60 14.50
CA ALA A 158 12.60 15.57 15.15
C ALA A 158 11.82 16.47 16.13
N GLU A 159 10.68 16.99 15.70
CA GLU A 159 9.78 17.80 16.54
C GLU A 159 9.27 16.99 17.75
N LEU A 160 8.85 15.75 17.55
CA LEU A 160 8.39 14.87 18.64
C LEU A 160 9.51 14.56 19.66
N GLN A 161 10.73 14.32 19.17
CA GLN A 161 11.89 14.07 20.01
C GLN A 161 12.27 15.29 20.87
N GLU A 162 12.21 16.49 20.29
CA GLU A 162 12.47 17.73 21.01
C GLU A 162 11.45 17.93 22.14
N LEU A 163 10.16 17.76 21.85
CA LEU A 163 9.10 17.86 22.85
C LEU A 163 9.25 16.84 23.98
N LEU A 164 9.58 15.59 23.66
CA LEU A 164 9.87 14.56 24.66
C LEU A 164 11.03 14.96 25.56
N THR A 165 12.12 15.45 24.98
CA THR A 165 13.31 15.89 25.73
C THR A 165 12.96 17.04 26.70
N ILE A 166 12.15 18.00 26.26
CA ILE A 166 11.69 19.10 27.11
C ILE A 166 10.82 18.57 28.24
N ALA A 167 9.87 17.68 27.94
CA ALA A 167 8.94 17.17 28.93
C ALA A 167 9.61 16.27 29.99
N GLU A 168 10.58 15.44 29.59
CA GLU A 168 11.39 14.64 30.54
C GLU A 168 12.16 15.54 31.52
N ARG A 169 12.75 16.64 31.04
CA ARG A 169 13.41 17.63 31.93
C ARG A 169 12.44 18.28 32.90
N TRP A 170 11.19 18.52 32.48
CA TRP A 170 10.16 19.04 33.37
C TRP A 170 9.74 18.01 34.41
N GLU A 171 9.67 16.74 34.05
CA GLU A 171 9.38 15.62 34.96
C GLU A 171 10.49 15.48 36.02
N GLU A 172 11.76 15.51 35.63
CA GLU A 172 12.91 15.51 36.55
C GLU A 172 12.85 16.66 37.57
N LYS A 173 12.55 17.88 37.10
CA LYS A 173 12.39 19.05 37.98
C LYS A 173 11.20 18.89 38.93
N ALA A 174 10.09 18.35 38.45
CA ALA A 174 8.91 18.11 39.27
C ALA A 174 9.19 17.07 40.36
N LEU A 175 9.90 15.98 40.02
CA LEU A 175 10.33 14.95 40.97
C LEU A 175 11.23 15.54 42.06
N PHE A 176 12.22 16.36 41.69
CA PHE A 176 13.09 17.03 42.65
C PHE A 176 12.29 17.90 43.65
N CYS A 177 11.27 18.62 43.17
CA CYS A 177 10.39 19.41 44.05
C CYS A 177 9.54 18.53 44.98
N LEU A 178 9.13 17.34 44.54
CA LEU A 178 8.40 16.39 45.37
C LEU A 178 9.30 15.80 46.45
N ASP A 179 10.51 15.37 46.09
CA ASP A 179 11.49 14.80 47.01
C ASP A 179 11.92 15.81 48.08
N ALA A 180 12.19 17.06 47.69
CA ALA A 180 12.52 18.13 48.64
C ALA A 180 11.40 18.39 49.66
N ARG A 181 10.13 18.22 49.26
CA ARG A 181 8.97 18.37 50.17
C ARG A 181 8.85 17.18 51.13
N MET A 182 9.19 15.96 50.69
CA MET A 182 9.15 14.77 51.54
C MET A 182 10.24 14.79 52.62
N VAL A 183 11.44 15.31 52.30
CA VAL A 183 12.53 15.46 53.27
C VAL A 183 12.20 16.46 54.39
N ILE A 184 11.40 17.49 54.10
CA ILE A 184 10.97 18.49 55.11
C ILE A 184 9.88 17.94 56.05
N THR A 185 9.22 16.83 55.68
CA THR A 185 8.07 16.26 56.43
C THR A 185 8.40 14.97 57.19
N THR A 186 9.63 14.48 57.13
CA THR A 186 10.11 13.41 58.00
C THR A 186 10.62 14.00 59.34
N PRO A 187 10.06 13.59 60.50
CA PRO A 187 10.42 14.11 61.82
C PRO A 187 11.83 13.70 62.28
#